data_AF-A0A7H1DT98-F1
#
_entry.id   AF-A0A7H1DT98-F1
#
_cell.length_a   1.000
_cell.length_b   1.000
_cell.length_c   1.000
_cell.angle_alpha   90.00
_cell.angle_beta   90.00
_cell.angle_gamma   90.00
#
_symmetry.space_group_name_H-M   'P 1'
#
loop_
_entity.id
_entity.type
_entity.pdbx_description
1 polymer ?
#
loop_
_entity_poly.entity_id
_entity_poly.type
_entity_poly.pdbx_seq_one_letter_code
_entity_poly.pdbx_strand_id
1 'polypeptide(L)'
;MKTIDEILKQEPVFLNDWKQDGKFKLIADFEDVYISKEEFEAAECPISNREYWIEKKNKMQNVLPKYDNKNILFASYGNENYEGDAWVLFEENGKLYEVNGGHCSCYGLEGQFDPEETNLEAIRFRLEKGNLGNDGYSGNEFAKELKEFLGL
;
A
#
# COMPACT_ATOMS: atom_id res chain seq x y z
N MET A 1 2.30 -13.75 -18.96
CA MET A 1 2.41 -12.45 -18.26
C MET A 1 1.75 -11.38 -19.10
N LYS A 2 0.92 -10.55 -18.48
CA LYS A 2 0.31 -9.35 -19.06
C LYS A 2 1.39 -8.31 -19.35
N THR A 3 1.15 -7.48 -20.36
CA THR A 3 1.93 -6.29 -20.68
C THR A 3 1.68 -5.16 -19.68
N ILE A 4 2.56 -4.15 -19.65
CA ILE A 4 2.35 -2.95 -18.83
C ILE A 4 1.01 -2.29 -19.19
N ASP A 5 0.71 -2.13 -20.48
CA ASP A 5 -0.56 -1.52 -20.93
C ASP A 5 -1.81 -2.29 -20.49
N GLU A 6 -1.72 -3.63 -20.43
CA GLU A 6 -2.80 -4.45 -19.88
C GLU A 6 -2.90 -4.27 -18.37
N ILE A 7 -1.78 -4.23 -17.66
CA ILE A 7 -1.73 -4.04 -16.21
C ILE A 7 -2.31 -2.68 -15.79
N LEU A 8 -1.95 -1.60 -16.48
CA LEU A 8 -2.43 -0.25 -16.19
C LEU A 8 -3.94 -0.07 -16.41
N LYS A 9 -4.59 -0.99 -17.13
CA LYS A 9 -6.04 -1.00 -17.35
C LYS A 9 -6.80 -1.86 -16.34
N GLN A 10 -6.09 -2.58 -15.47
CA GLN A 10 -6.71 -3.38 -14.42
C GLN A 10 -7.11 -2.49 -13.24
N GLU A 11 -8.14 -2.94 -12.52
CA GLU A 11 -8.42 -2.39 -11.20
C GLU A 11 -7.26 -2.72 -10.24
N PRO A 12 -6.89 -1.79 -9.35
CA PRO A 12 -5.84 -2.02 -8.40
C PRO A 12 -6.23 -3.08 -7.37
N VAL A 13 -5.27 -3.89 -6.96
CA VAL A 13 -5.48 -4.93 -5.95
C VAL A 13 -4.90 -4.47 -4.63
N PHE A 14 -5.73 -4.43 -3.59
CA PHE A 14 -5.32 -4.18 -2.21
C PHE A 14 -5.63 -5.40 -1.36
N LEU A 15 -4.64 -5.90 -0.62
CA LEU A 15 -4.75 -7.10 0.20
C LEU A 15 -4.53 -6.79 1.68
N ASN A 16 -4.91 -7.77 2.52
CA ASN A 16 -4.68 -7.76 3.96
C ASN A 16 -5.20 -6.46 4.61
N ASP A 17 -4.38 -5.75 5.37
CA ASP A 17 -4.80 -4.55 6.12
C ASP A 17 -5.25 -3.40 5.22
N TRP A 18 -4.91 -3.44 3.92
CA TRP A 18 -5.34 -2.45 2.94
C TRP A 18 -6.58 -2.84 2.14
N LYS A 19 -7.15 -4.03 2.35
CA LYS A 19 -8.26 -4.55 1.54
C LYS A 19 -9.52 -3.67 1.54
N GLN A 20 -9.88 -3.09 2.69
CA GLN A 20 -11.15 -2.36 2.83
C GLN A 20 -11.06 -0.93 2.25
N ASP A 21 -10.03 -0.19 2.63
CA ASP A 21 -9.90 1.25 2.34
C ASP A 21 -8.88 1.56 1.24
N GLY A 22 -8.20 0.53 0.73
CA GLY A 22 -7.30 0.58 -0.40
C GLY A 22 -6.24 1.68 -0.29
N LYS A 23 -6.14 2.48 -1.35
CA LYS A 23 -5.18 3.59 -1.46
C LYS A 23 -5.27 4.57 -0.29
N PHE A 24 -6.45 4.81 0.28
CA PHE A 24 -6.59 5.74 1.40
C PHE A 24 -5.82 5.23 2.62
N LYS A 25 -6.04 3.97 3.00
CA LYS A 25 -5.39 3.36 4.17
C LYS A 25 -3.90 3.16 3.94
N LEU A 26 -3.49 2.78 2.73
CA LEU A 26 -2.08 2.74 2.34
C LEU A 26 -1.38 4.08 2.60
N ILE A 27 -1.94 5.19 2.10
CA ILE A 27 -1.36 6.52 2.30
C ILE A 27 -1.35 6.87 3.79
N ALA A 28 -2.44 6.59 4.51
CA ALA A 28 -2.55 6.86 5.93
C ALA A 28 -1.46 6.16 6.75
N ASP A 29 -1.16 4.90 6.44
CA ASP A 29 -0.15 4.12 7.17
C ASP A 29 1.28 4.62 6.90
N PHE A 30 1.63 4.94 5.66
CA PHE A 30 2.96 5.46 5.32
C PHE A 30 3.19 6.91 5.79
N GLU A 31 2.13 7.72 5.87
CA GLU A 31 2.21 9.15 6.24
C GLU A 31 1.90 9.41 7.73
N ASP A 32 1.75 8.36 8.55
CA ASP A 32 1.44 8.49 9.98
C ASP A 32 0.12 9.25 10.26
N VAL A 33 -0.95 8.87 9.55
CA VAL A 33 -2.25 9.53 9.63
C VAL A 33 -3.31 8.56 10.14
N TYR A 34 -3.38 8.35 11.45
CA TYR A 34 -4.38 7.48 12.07
C TYR A 34 -5.78 8.12 12.11
N ILE A 35 -6.47 8.09 10.98
CA ILE A 35 -7.88 8.47 10.80
C ILE A 35 -8.52 7.45 9.86
N SER A 36 -9.74 6.99 10.16
CA SER A 36 -10.47 6.12 9.24
C SER A 36 -10.95 6.89 8.01
N LYS A 37 -11.24 6.19 6.92
CA LYS A 37 -11.80 6.83 5.72
C LYS A 37 -13.15 7.48 6.03
N GLU A 38 -14.00 6.80 6.80
CA GLU A 38 -15.29 7.33 7.24
C GLU A 38 -15.13 8.59 8.11
N GLU A 39 -14.16 8.59 9.03
CA GLU A 39 -13.86 9.77 9.85
C GLU A 39 -13.37 10.95 9.00
N PHE A 40 -12.53 10.67 8.00
CA PHE A 40 -12.06 11.69 7.06
C PHE A 40 -13.20 12.29 6.23
N GLU A 41 -14.09 11.45 5.72
CA GLU A 41 -15.22 11.86 4.87
C GLU A 41 -16.37 12.50 5.65
N ALA A 42 -16.47 12.27 6.97
CA ALA A 42 -17.53 12.81 7.80
C ALA A 42 -17.64 14.35 7.71
N ALA A 43 -18.87 14.84 7.53
CA ALA A 43 -19.15 16.28 7.48
C ALA A 43 -19.02 16.95 8.85
N GLU A 44 -19.27 16.20 9.93
CA GLU A 44 -19.15 16.63 11.32
C GLU A 44 -18.26 15.67 12.10
N CYS A 45 -17.69 16.12 13.22
CA CYS A 45 -16.74 15.33 14.00
C CYS A 45 -17.41 14.07 14.59
N PRO A 46 -17.04 12.85 14.17
CA PRO A 46 -17.69 11.63 14.61
C PRO A 46 -17.14 11.08 15.94
N ILE A 47 -16.06 11.68 16.46
CA ILE A 47 -15.37 11.26 17.69
C ILE A 47 -15.40 12.34 18.77
N SER A 48 -15.11 11.96 20.01
CA SER A 48 -15.07 12.87 21.16
C SER A 48 -13.94 13.90 21.08
N ASN A 49 -12.79 13.53 20.53
CA ASN A 49 -11.63 14.40 20.42
C ASN A 49 -11.63 15.18 19.10
N ARG A 50 -12.34 16.32 19.10
CA ARG A 50 -12.48 17.18 17.91
C ARG A 50 -11.17 17.77 17.40
N GLU A 51 -10.26 18.14 18.31
CA GLU A 51 -8.97 18.71 17.93
C GLU A 51 -8.11 17.68 17.18
N TYR A 52 -8.05 16.46 17.69
CA TYR A 52 -7.38 15.34 17.03
C TYR A 52 -7.97 15.05 15.65
N TRP A 53 -9.30 15.00 15.53
CA TRP A 53 -9.98 14.78 14.25
C TRP A 53 -9.62 15.85 13.21
N ILE A 54 -9.66 17.14 13.60
CA ILE A 54 -9.30 18.25 12.72
C ILE A 54 -7.83 18.17 12.31
N GLU A 55 -6.93 17.87 13.25
CA GLU A 55 -5.50 17.72 12.98
C GLU A 55 -5.25 16.62 11.94
N LYS A 56 -5.76 15.41 12.19
CA LYS A 56 -5.54 14.27 11.28
C LYS A 56 -6.23 14.46 9.93
N LYS A 57 -7.43 15.03 9.91
CA LYS A 57 -8.13 15.38 8.66
C LYS A 57 -7.34 16.38 7.82
N ASN A 58 -6.81 17.44 8.44
CA ASN A 58 -5.97 18.42 7.75
C ASN A 58 -4.65 17.78 7.26
N LYS A 59 -4.01 16.93 8.08
CA LYS A 59 -2.81 16.18 7.68
C LYS A 59 -3.11 15.32 6.46
N MET A 60 -4.21 14.55 6.48
CA MET A 60 -4.62 13.70 5.37
C MET A 60 -4.91 14.49 4.09
N GLN A 61 -5.60 15.63 4.20
CA GLN A 61 -5.87 16.53 3.08
C GLN A 61 -4.59 17.05 2.40
N ASN A 62 -3.52 17.26 3.18
CA ASN A 62 -2.24 17.74 2.65
C ASN A 62 -1.39 16.64 2.01
N VAL A 63 -1.58 15.36 2.40
CA VAL A 63 -0.79 14.25 1.86
C VAL A 63 -1.42 13.59 0.64
N LEU A 64 -2.76 13.51 0.57
CA LEU A 64 -3.47 12.90 -0.56
C LEU A 64 -2.98 13.39 -1.94
N PRO A 65 -2.83 14.70 -2.19
CA PRO A 65 -2.38 15.21 -3.49
C PRO A 65 -0.96 14.74 -3.89
N LYS A 66 -0.09 14.39 -2.93
CA LYS A 66 1.26 13.88 -3.21
C LYS A 66 1.26 12.51 -3.89
N TYR A 67 0.12 11.83 -3.84
CA TYR A 67 -0.09 10.49 -4.40
C TYR A 67 -0.99 10.51 -5.64
N ASP A 68 -1.46 11.67 -6.11
CA ASP A 68 -2.39 11.76 -7.26
C ASP A 68 -1.77 11.19 -8.54
N ASN A 69 -0.47 11.39 -8.74
CA ASN A 69 0.27 10.88 -9.90
C ASN A 69 0.83 9.45 -9.69
N LYS A 70 0.57 8.83 -8.54
CA LYS A 70 0.99 7.45 -8.23
C LYS A 70 -0.18 6.52 -8.48
N ASN A 71 -0.15 5.83 -9.61
CA ASN A 71 -1.14 4.84 -9.97
C ASN A 71 -0.80 3.53 -9.25
N ILE A 72 -1.35 3.33 -8.05
CA ILE A 72 -1.15 2.10 -7.29
C ILE A 72 -1.79 0.96 -8.07
N LEU A 73 -1.05 -0.13 -8.31
CA LEU A 73 -1.48 -1.27 -9.12
C LEU A 73 -1.75 -2.50 -8.23
N PHE A 74 -0.87 -2.73 -7.27
CA PHE A 74 -0.96 -3.83 -6.33
C PHE A 74 -0.36 -3.41 -5.00
N ALA A 75 -1.00 -3.71 -3.89
CA ALA A 75 -0.45 -3.41 -2.58
C ALA A 75 -0.93 -4.42 -1.53
N SER A 76 -0.03 -4.82 -0.64
CA SER A 76 -0.31 -5.74 0.44
C SER A 76 0.44 -5.32 1.70
N TYR A 77 -0.24 -5.31 2.83
CA TYR A 77 0.36 -5.06 4.14
C TYR A 77 -0.21 -6.05 5.15
N GLY A 78 0.64 -6.90 5.70
CA GLY A 78 0.30 -7.82 6.79
C GLY A 78 0.93 -7.34 8.09
N ASN A 79 0.21 -7.53 9.19
CA ASN A 79 0.68 -7.20 10.54
C ASN A 79 0.28 -8.32 11.51
N GLU A 80 1.23 -9.21 11.81
CA GLU A 80 1.07 -10.30 12.76
C GLU A 80 2.30 -10.43 13.66
N ASN A 81 2.15 -11.03 14.83
CA ASN A 81 3.27 -11.29 15.75
C ASN A 81 4.08 -10.04 16.14
N TYR A 82 3.43 -8.87 16.19
CA TYR A 82 4.06 -7.56 16.45
C TYR A 82 5.07 -7.12 15.37
N GLU A 83 5.03 -7.76 14.20
CA GLU A 83 5.81 -7.42 13.02
C GLU A 83 4.87 -7.13 11.86
N GLY A 84 5.30 -6.27 10.96
CA GLY A 84 4.55 -5.98 9.75
C GLY A 84 5.47 -5.88 8.55
N ASP A 85 4.97 -6.34 7.41
CA ASP A 85 5.63 -6.28 6.13
C ASP A 85 4.65 -5.76 5.09
N ALA A 86 5.11 -4.81 4.29
CA ALA A 86 4.33 -4.10 3.30
C ALA A 86 5.05 -4.09 1.96
N TRP A 87 4.31 -4.35 0.90
CA TRP A 87 4.78 -4.26 -0.46
C TRP A 87 3.79 -3.52 -1.35
N VAL A 88 4.27 -2.56 -2.13
CA VAL A 88 3.47 -1.76 -3.06
C VAL A 88 4.11 -1.79 -4.43
N LEU A 89 3.32 -2.01 -5.47
CA LEU A 89 3.67 -1.76 -6.88
C LEU A 89 2.81 -0.63 -7.40
N PHE A 90 3.44 0.36 -8.01
CA PHE A 90 2.74 1.46 -8.64
C PHE A 90 3.45 1.93 -9.91
N GLU A 91 2.69 2.65 -10.74
CA GLU A 91 3.21 3.37 -11.87
C GLU A 91 3.23 4.87 -11.58
N GLU A 92 4.29 5.55 -12.01
CA GLU A 92 4.41 7.00 -11.99
C GLU A 92 5.19 7.45 -13.25
N ASN A 93 4.58 8.31 -14.06
CA ASN A 93 5.18 8.89 -15.27
C ASN A 93 5.73 7.87 -16.29
N GLY A 94 5.02 6.76 -16.50
CA GLY A 94 5.36 5.67 -17.42
C GLY A 94 6.37 4.66 -16.88
N LYS A 95 6.76 4.77 -15.62
CA LYS A 95 7.74 3.88 -14.98
C LYS A 95 7.11 3.12 -13.81
N LEU A 96 7.56 1.89 -13.62
CA LEU A 96 7.16 1.06 -12.50
C LEU A 96 8.08 1.26 -11.32
N TYR A 97 7.48 1.33 -10.14
CA TYR A 97 8.16 1.45 -8.87
C TYR A 97 7.59 0.46 -7.87
N GLU A 98 8.43 0.02 -6.96
CA GLU A 98 8.00 -0.72 -5.78
C GLU A 98 8.40 -0.01 -4.49
N VAL A 99 7.63 -0.23 -3.44
CA VAL A 99 7.96 0.18 -2.07
C VAL A 99 7.96 -1.06 -1.20
N ASN A 100 8.99 -1.19 -0.37
CA ASN A 100 9.06 -2.18 0.69
C ASN A 100 9.03 -1.42 2.02
N GLY A 101 8.10 -1.77 2.90
CA GLY A 101 8.01 -1.19 4.24
C GLY A 101 7.87 -2.30 5.28
N GLY A 102 8.27 -2.04 6.51
CA GLY A 102 8.07 -3.00 7.58
C GLY A 102 8.40 -2.46 8.95
N HIS A 103 8.06 -3.23 9.98
CA HIS A 103 8.34 -2.83 11.35
C HIS A 103 8.43 -4.00 12.32
N CYS A 104 9.04 -3.73 13.47
CA CYS A 104 8.97 -4.59 14.65
C CYS A 104 8.60 -3.77 15.90
N SER A 105 7.57 -4.22 16.61
CA SER A 105 7.16 -3.85 17.98
C SER A 105 6.74 -2.41 18.33
N CYS A 106 7.24 -1.35 17.66
CA CYS A 106 7.12 0.01 18.20
C CYS A 106 6.64 1.09 17.21
N TYR A 107 6.78 0.89 15.91
CA TYR A 107 6.39 1.84 14.85
C TYR A 107 5.67 1.09 13.74
N GLY A 108 4.88 1.78 12.92
CA GLY A 108 4.24 1.24 11.72
C GLY A 108 5.11 1.48 10.48
N LEU A 109 4.51 1.98 9.41
CA LEU A 109 5.16 2.22 8.11
C LEU A 109 5.64 3.67 7.93
N GLU A 110 5.68 4.46 9.00
CA GLU A 110 5.82 5.91 8.92
C GLU A 110 7.15 6.32 8.28
N GLY A 111 7.08 7.12 7.22
CA GLY A 111 8.27 7.62 6.52
C GLY A 111 9.00 6.57 5.67
N GLN A 112 8.41 5.39 5.47
CA GLN A 112 9.01 4.30 4.70
C GLN A 112 8.52 4.24 3.24
N PHE A 113 7.75 5.22 2.77
CA PHE A 113 7.39 5.31 1.36
C PHE A 113 8.59 5.79 0.54
N ASP A 114 9.52 4.88 0.28
CA ASP A 114 10.77 5.09 -0.48
C ASP A 114 10.75 4.26 -1.77
N PRO A 115 10.31 4.84 -2.91
CA PRO A 115 10.15 4.10 -4.15
C PRO A 115 11.46 3.67 -4.82
N GLU A 116 11.54 2.39 -5.17
CA GLU A 116 12.60 1.84 -6.00
C GLU A 116 12.09 1.53 -7.41
N GLU A 117 12.79 2.01 -8.45
CA GLU A 117 12.42 1.70 -9.85
C GLU A 117 12.56 0.19 -10.12
N THR A 118 11.54 -0.41 -10.72
CA THR A 118 11.46 -1.85 -10.97
C THR A 118 10.92 -2.15 -12.38
N ASN A 119 10.84 -3.42 -12.74
CA ASN A 119 10.22 -3.87 -13.99
C ASN A 119 9.59 -5.25 -13.85
N LEU A 120 8.72 -5.62 -14.79
CA LEU A 120 7.97 -6.87 -14.73
C LEU A 120 8.87 -8.11 -14.73
N GLU A 121 10.00 -8.10 -15.42
CA GLU A 121 10.94 -9.23 -15.44
C GLU A 121 11.63 -9.42 -14.08
N ALA A 122 12.00 -8.34 -13.39
CA ALA A 122 12.56 -8.38 -12.04
C ALA A 122 11.55 -8.91 -11.01
N ILE A 123 10.28 -8.48 -11.11
CA ILE A 123 9.20 -8.97 -10.25
C ILE A 123 8.95 -10.45 -10.52
N ARG A 124 8.81 -10.84 -11.79
CA ARG A 124 8.62 -12.24 -12.20
C ARG A 124 9.75 -13.13 -11.72
N PHE A 125 11.00 -12.71 -11.89
CA PHE A 125 12.16 -13.47 -11.43
C PHE A 125 12.06 -13.75 -9.91
N ARG A 126 11.71 -12.76 -9.09
CA ARG A 126 11.56 -12.94 -7.65
C ARG A 126 10.34 -13.78 -7.26
N LEU A 127 9.27 -13.80 -8.06
CA LEU A 127 8.10 -14.66 -7.86
C LEU A 127 8.32 -16.13 -8.23
N GLU A 128 9.18 -16.39 -9.23
CA GLU A 128 9.47 -17.75 -9.72
C GLU A 128 10.72 -18.36 -9.09
N LYS A 129 11.72 -17.54 -8.73
CA LYS A 129 13.04 -17.97 -8.25
C LYS A 129 13.39 -17.45 -6.86
N GLY A 130 12.67 -16.45 -6.36
CA GLY A 130 12.83 -15.89 -5.02
C GLY A 130 11.65 -16.21 -4.11
N ASN A 131 11.52 -15.42 -3.05
CA ASN A 131 10.48 -15.56 -2.03
C ASN A 131 9.50 -14.37 -1.99
N LEU A 132 9.44 -13.54 -3.05
CA LEU A 132 8.56 -12.36 -3.05
C LEU A 132 7.10 -12.78 -2.82
N GLY A 133 6.46 -12.17 -1.82
CA GLY A 133 5.07 -12.42 -1.45
C GLY A 133 4.81 -13.76 -0.76
N ASN A 134 5.86 -14.51 -0.38
CA ASN A 134 5.73 -15.68 0.48
C ASN A 134 6.18 -15.29 1.89
N ASP A 135 5.23 -14.93 2.75
CA ASP A 135 5.48 -14.57 4.14
C ASP A 135 4.48 -15.28 5.05
N GLY A 136 4.97 -16.20 5.88
CA GLY A 136 4.15 -16.86 6.91
C GLY A 136 4.37 -16.31 8.32
N TYR A 137 5.08 -15.19 8.47
CA TYR A 137 5.45 -14.62 9.77
C TYR A 137 4.64 -13.37 10.12
N SER A 138 4.49 -12.43 9.19
CA SER A 138 3.65 -11.23 9.35
C SER A 138 2.27 -11.36 8.69
N GLY A 139 1.89 -12.56 8.23
CA GLY A 139 0.62 -12.82 7.56
C GLY A 139 0.48 -12.11 6.21
N ASN A 140 1.60 -11.74 5.58
CA ASN A 140 1.62 -11.02 4.31
C ASN A 140 1.84 -11.94 3.10
N GLU A 141 1.16 -13.08 3.02
CA GLU A 141 1.17 -13.87 1.79
C GLU A 141 0.37 -13.19 0.67
N PHE A 142 1.05 -12.85 -0.43
CA PHE A 142 0.42 -12.24 -1.61
C PHE A 142 0.96 -12.76 -2.96
N ALA A 143 1.92 -13.70 -2.95
CA ALA A 143 2.57 -14.18 -4.17
C ALA A 143 1.59 -14.78 -5.19
N LYS A 144 0.54 -15.44 -4.72
CA LYS A 144 -0.46 -16.07 -5.57
C LYS A 144 -1.30 -15.00 -6.29
N GLU A 145 -1.82 -14.05 -5.54
CA GLU A 145 -2.64 -12.94 -6.02
C GLU A 145 -1.82 -12.05 -6.97
N LEU A 146 -0.53 -11.83 -6.69
CA LEU A 146 0.34 -11.09 -7.59
C LEU A 146 0.60 -11.85 -8.90
N LYS A 147 0.77 -13.18 -8.85
CA LYS A 147 0.88 -14.01 -10.07
C LYS A 147 -0.39 -13.91 -10.91
N GLU A 148 -1.56 -14.01 -10.29
CA GLU A 148 -2.86 -13.87 -10.96
C GLU A 148 -3.01 -12.46 -11.58
N PHE A 149 -2.66 -11.42 -10.82
CA PHE A 149 -2.67 -10.03 -11.29
C PHE A 149 -1.77 -9.82 -12.51
N LEU A 150 -0.57 -10.38 -12.50
CA LEU A 150 0.40 -10.31 -13.59
C LEU A 150 0.11 -11.30 -14.73
N GLY A 151 -0.81 -12.24 -14.57
CA GLY A 151 -1.07 -13.31 -15.55
C GLY A 151 0.13 -14.24 -15.76
N LEU A 152 0.75 -14.66 -14.65
CA LEU A 152 1.80 -15.68 -14.59
C LEU A 152 1.22 -17.07 -14.39
#